data_AF-A0A965NY10-F1
#
_entry.id   AF-A0A965NY10-F1
#
_cell.length_a   1.000
_cell.length_b   1.000
_cell.length_c   1.000
_cell.angle_alpha   90.00
_cell.angle_beta   90.00
_cell.angle_gamma   90.00
#
_symmetry.space_group_name_H-M   'P 1'
#
loop_
_entity.id
_entity.type
_entity.pdbx_description
1 polymer ?
#
loop_
_entity_poly.entity_id
_entity_poly.type
_entity_poly.pdbx_seq_one_letter_code
_entity_poly.pdbx_strand_id
1 'polypeptide(L)'
;MSAEPKVEVIGRLQKAIEARDMPTVLAFFDPVIEYHYHVGTRPLKGIDWVEKFFTKYWANNSSGTWVIEHWAERNDRLLTEGREEYVNADGVLVQHPYMGIIDFGPDGRITGWRDYFQMQDPNAGK
;
A
#
# COMPACT_ATOMS: atom_id res chain seq x y z
N MET A 1 -28.55 -0.05 -4.52
CA MET A 1 -27.37 -0.90 -4.27
C MET A 1 -26.34 -0.03 -3.57
N SER A 2 -25.81 -0.44 -2.42
CA SER A 2 -24.69 0.28 -1.80
C SER A 2 -23.43 0.04 -2.64
N ALA A 3 -22.55 1.03 -2.73
CA ALA A 3 -21.22 0.82 -3.31
C ALA A 3 -20.42 -0.19 -2.47
N GLU A 4 -19.48 -0.91 -3.10
CA GLU A 4 -18.52 -1.79 -2.42
C GLU A 4 -17.72 -0.98 -1.38
N PRO A 5 -17.54 -1.47 -0.15
CA PRO A 5 -16.65 -0.83 0.83
C PRO A 5 -15.21 -0.77 0.30
N LYS A 6 -14.56 0.38 0.41
CA LYS A 6 -13.18 0.56 -0.11
C LYS A 6 -12.17 -0.36 0.56
N VAL A 7 -12.40 -0.70 1.83
CA VAL A 7 -11.54 -1.65 2.54
C VAL A 7 -11.56 -3.04 1.88
N GLU A 8 -12.68 -3.46 1.27
CA GLU A 8 -12.76 -4.73 0.54
C GLU A 8 -11.98 -4.66 -0.78
N VAL A 9 -12.03 -3.52 -1.48
CA VAL A 9 -11.18 -3.23 -2.65
C VAL A 9 -9.70 -3.36 -2.28
N ILE A 10 -9.29 -2.77 -1.16
CA ILE A 10 -7.91 -2.86 -0.65
C ILE A 10 -7.55 -4.29 -0.23
N GLY A 11 -8.47 -5.05 0.37
CA GLY A 11 -8.26 -6.46 0.66
C GLY A 11 -8.01 -7.30 -0.60
N ARG A 12 -8.66 -6.97 -1.73
CA ARG A 12 -8.37 -7.62 -3.03
C ARG A 12 -7.01 -7.19 -3.59
N LEU A 13 -6.63 -5.92 -3.42
CA LEU A 13 -5.29 -5.43 -3.78
C LEU A 13 -4.20 -6.14 -2.95
N GLN A 14 -4.37 -6.28 -1.64
CA GLN A 14 -3.46 -7.01 -0.76
C GLN A 14 -3.20 -8.43 -1.26
N LYS A 15 -4.26 -9.15 -1.63
CA LYS A 15 -4.15 -10.50 -2.21
C LYS A 15 -3.39 -10.52 -3.53
N ALA A 16 -3.61 -9.53 -4.40
CA ALA A 16 -2.89 -9.41 -5.66
C ALA A 16 -1.39 -9.11 -5.44
N ILE A 17 -1.07 -8.25 -4.47
CA ILE A 17 0.31 -7.94 -4.08
C ILE A 17 1.01 -9.19 -3.51
N GLU A 18 0.33 -9.93 -2.63
CA GLU A 18 0.83 -11.17 -2.04
C GLU A 18 1.09 -12.25 -3.10
N ALA A 19 0.16 -12.41 -4.05
CA ALA A 19 0.28 -13.31 -5.19
C ALA A 19 1.30 -12.86 -6.24
N ARG A 20 1.87 -11.65 -6.10
CA ARG A 20 2.79 -11.01 -7.06
C ARG A 20 2.20 -10.89 -8.47
N ASP A 21 0.89 -10.69 -8.55
CA ASP A 21 0.15 -10.58 -9.82
C ASP A 21 0.16 -9.12 -10.30
N MET A 22 1.23 -8.72 -11.00
CA MET A 22 1.40 -7.35 -11.49
C MET A 22 0.21 -6.86 -12.32
N PRO A 23 -0.29 -7.59 -13.34
CA PRO A 23 -1.45 -7.14 -14.10
C PRO A 23 -2.66 -6.83 -13.22
N THR A 24 -2.96 -7.70 -12.25
CA THR A 24 -4.08 -7.49 -11.32
C THR A 24 -3.81 -6.31 -10.38
N VAL A 25 -2.58 -6.15 -9.86
CA VAL A 25 -2.18 -4.99 -9.04
C VAL A 25 -2.40 -3.68 -9.80
N LEU A 26 -1.88 -3.57 -11.02
CA LEU A 26 -1.97 -2.34 -11.82
C LEU A 26 -3.41 -1.98 -12.20
N ALA A 27 -4.31 -2.98 -12.31
CA ALA A 27 -5.73 -2.75 -12.61
C ALA A 27 -6.48 -1.98 -11.51
N PHE A 28 -5.96 -1.95 -10.27
CA PHE A 28 -6.55 -1.16 -9.18
C PHE A 28 -6.25 0.33 -9.29
N PHE A 29 -5.24 0.74 -10.08
CA PHE A 29 -4.75 2.11 -10.10
C PHE A 29 -5.24 2.88 -11.32
N ASP A 30 -5.47 4.17 -11.13
CA ASP A 30 -5.67 5.12 -12.22
C ASP A 30 -4.33 5.35 -12.95
N PRO A 31 -4.32 5.47 -14.30
CA PRO A 31 -3.11 5.74 -15.07
C PRO A 31 -2.29 6.95 -14.60
N VAL A 32 -2.94 7.97 -14.01
CA VAL A 32 -2.31 9.20 -13.52
C VAL A 32 -2.17 9.27 -11.99
N ILE A 33 -2.22 8.12 -11.30
CA ILE A 33 -1.99 7.96 -9.86
C ILE A 33 -0.82 8.81 -9.33
N GLU A 34 -1.04 9.48 -8.21
CA GLU A 34 0.03 10.02 -7.37
C GLU A 34 0.19 9.18 -6.09
N TYR A 35 1.29 8.43 -5.97
CA TYR A 35 1.57 7.55 -4.86
C TYR A 35 2.77 8.03 -4.03
N HIS A 36 2.51 8.37 -2.77
CA HIS A 36 3.49 8.70 -1.75
C HIS A 36 3.68 7.49 -0.84
N TYR A 37 4.55 6.55 -1.25
CA TYR A 37 4.94 5.38 -0.46
C TYR A 37 5.63 5.73 0.86
N HIS A 38 6.01 7.00 1.04
CA HIS A 38 6.38 7.60 2.31
C HIS A 38 6.17 9.12 2.20
N VAL A 39 5.21 9.66 2.94
CA VAL A 39 4.93 11.11 2.95
C VAL A 39 6.17 11.90 3.35
N GLY A 40 6.50 12.94 2.58
CA GLY A 40 7.72 13.73 2.74
C GLY A 40 8.86 13.31 1.79
N THR A 41 8.70 12.23 1.03
CA THR A 41 9.57 11.90 -0.11
C THR A 41 8.96 12.34 -1.43
N ARG A 42 9.74 12.26 -2.53
CA ARG A 42 9.22 12.56 -3.86
C ARG A 42 8.20 11.48 -4.26
N PRO A 43 6.97 11.84 -4.66
CA PRO A 43 5.96 10.86 -5.05
C PRO A 43 6.31 10.15 -6.35
N LEU A 44 5.73 8.96 -6.48
CA LEU A 44 5.61 8.20 -7.71
C LEU A 44 4.40 8.76 -8.49
N LYS A 45 4.61 9.16 -9.75
CA LYS A 45 3.56 9.78 -10.58
C LYS A 45 3.31 8.98 -11.83
N GLY A 46 2.12 8.41 -11.95
CA GLY A 46 1.69 7.58 -13.08
C GLY A 46 1.98 6.09 -12.88
N ILE A 47 1.22 5.27 -13.61
CA ILE A 47 1.20 3.81 -13.44
C ILE A 47 2.56 3.14 -13.65
N ASP A 48 3.38 3.63 -14.58
CA ASP A 48 4.73 3.11 -14.84
C ASP A 48 5.64 3.19 -13.61
N TRP A 49 5.46 4.20 -12.76
CA TRP A 49 6.24 4.33 -11.53
C TRP A 49 5.73 3.37 -10.44
N VAL A 50 4.43 3.07 -10.42
CA VAL A 50 3.84 2.07 -9.53
C VAL A 50 4.34 0.68 -9.89
N GLU A 51 4.36 0.33 -11.18
CA GLU A 51 4.91 -0.95 -11.66
C GLU A 51 6.38 -1.11 -11.27
N LYS A 52 7.21 -0.08 -11.50
CA LYS A 52 8.62 -0.09 -11.12
C LYS A 52 8.81 -0.26 -9.61
N PHE A 53 7.96 0.39 -8.81
CA PHE A 53 7.97 0.26 -7.36
C PHE A 53 7.71 -1.18 -6.93
N PHE A 54 6.61 -1.80 -7.37
CA PHE A 54 6.28 -3.18 -6.97
C PHE A 54 7.30 -4.19 -7.50
N THR A 55 7.81 -3.99 -8.72
CA THR A 55 8.90 -4.83 -9.27
C THR A 55 10.13 -4.80 -8.36
N LYS A 56 10.56 -3.60 -7.95
CA LYS A 56 11.70 -3.44 -7.03
C LYS A 56 11.37 -3.98 -5.64
N TYR A 57 10.16 -3.76 -5.15
CA TYR A 57 9.70 -4.24 -3.86
C TYR A 57 9.78 -5.76 -3.78
N TRP A 58 9.22 -6.49 -4.74
CA TRP A 58 9.25 -7.96 -4.77
C TRP A 58 10.63 -8.57 -5.02
N ALA A 59 11.52 -7.84 -5.68
CA ALA A 59 12.91 -8.27 -5.87
C ALA A 59 13.72 -8.22 -4.57
N ASN A 60 13.38 -7.30 -3.65
CA ASN A 60 14.15 -7.06 -2.43
C ASN A 60 13.47 -7.57 -1.15
N ASN A 61 12.18 -7.90 -1.19
CA ASN A 61 11.42 -8.34 -0.03
C ASN A 61 10.82 -9.72 -0.28
N SER A 62 11.21 -10.67 0.57
CA SER A 62 10.79 -12.07 0.49
C SER A 62 9.44 -12.34 1.14
N SER A 63 9.03 -11.57 2.17
CA SER A 63 7.83 -11.84 2.96
C SER A 63 7.37 -10.64 3.80
N GLY A 64 6.88 -9.58 3.13
CA GLY A 64 6.19 -8.48 3.80
C GLY A 64 4.69 -8.77 3.93
N THR A 65 4.11 -8.68 5.13
CA THR A 65 2.66 -8.77 5.35
C THR A 65 2.13 -7.39 5.69
N TRP A 66 1.22 -6.88 4.87
CA TRP A 66 0.49 -5.65 5.17
C TRP A 66 -0.82 -5.99 5.88
N VAL A 67 -0.96 -5.55 7.12
CA VAL A 67 -2.15 -5.79 7.95
C VAL A 67 -2.87 -4.47 8.20
N ILE A 68 -4.17 -4.42 7.87
CA ILE A 68 -5.07 -3.31 8.21
C ILE A 68 -5.91 -3.74 9.40
N GLU A 69 -5.81 -3.01 10.50
CA GLU A 69 -6.50 -3.31 11.77
C GLU A 69 -7.68 -2.37 12.00
N HIS A 70 -7.52 -1.11 11.57
CA HIS A 70 -8.55 -0.08 11.69
C HIS A 70 -8.72 0.65 10.36
N TRP A 71 -9.95 1.07 10.07
CA TRP A 71 -10.24 1.88 8.91
C TRP A 71 -11.44 2.80 9.14
N ALA A 72 -11.47 3.88 8.38
CA ALA A 72 -12.63 4.77 8.25
C ALA A 72 -12.80 5.16 6.80
N GLU A 73 -14.05 5.16 6.32
CA GLU A 73 -14.38 5.54 4.95
C GLU A 73 -15.30 6.75 4.92
N ARG A 74 -15.03 7.68 4.00
CA ARG A 74 -15.94 8.78 3.68
C ARG A 74 -15.84 9.13 2.20
N ASN A 75 -16.97 9.07 1.50
CA ASN A 75 -17.08 9.37 0.07
C ASN A 75 -16.11 8.54 -0.78
N ASP A 76 -15.10 9.19 -1.33
CA ASP A 76 -14.07 8.69 -2.24
C ASP A 76 -12.75 8.37 -1.53
N ARG A 77 -12.71 8.46 -0.19
CA ARG A 77 -11.49 8.29 0.59
C ARG A 77 -11.60 7.18 1.64
N LEU A 78 -10.55 6.39 1.74
CA LEU A 78 -10.32 5.41 2.80
C LEU A 78 -9.12 5.86 3.65
N LEU A 79 -9.29 5.84 4.97
CA LEU A 79 -8.21 5.94 5.94
C LEU A 79 -7.98 4.55 6.52
N THR A 80 -6.72 4.14 6.64
CA THR A 80 -6.31 2.84 7.17
C THR A 80 -5.24 3.03 8.24
N GLU A 81 -5.25 2.17 9.24
CA GLU A 81 -4.21 2.03 10.25
C GLU A 81 -3.97 0.54 10.51
N GLY A 82 -2.71 0.20 10.78
CA GLY A 82 -2.30 -1.15 11.12
C GLY A 82 -0.79 -1.25 11.15
N ARG A 83 -0.25 -2.28 10.49
CA ARG A 83 1.17 -2.60 10.54
C ARG A 83 1.66 -3.30 9.28
N GLU A 84 2.94 -3.12 8.98
CA GLU A 84 3.69 -3.93 8.03
C GLU A 84 4.61 -4.87 8.81
N GLU A 85 4.57 -6.17 8.50
CA GLU A 85 5.46 -7.16 9.09
C GLU A 85 6.47 -7.63 8.06
N TYR A 86 7.73 -7.78 8.44
CA TYR A 86 8.71 -8.45 7.60
C TYR A 86 9.76 -9.14 8.45
N VAL A 87 10.47 -10.10 7.87
CA VAL A 87 11.64 -10.72 8.50
C VAL A 87 12.89 -10.03 7.96
N ASN A 88 13.69 -9.44 8.85
CA ASN A 88 14.92 -8.76 8.45
C ASN A 88 16.06 -9.76 8.15
N ALA A 89 17.23 -9.25 7.75
CA ALA A 89 18.39 -10.07 7.38
C ALA A 89 18.91 -10.97 8.52
N ASP A 90 18.65 -10.59 9.77
CA ASP A 90 19.03 -11.36 10.97
C ASP A 90 17.97 -12.41 11.37
N GLY A 91 16.89 -12.56 10.59
CA GLY A 91 15.81 -13.50 10.88
C GLY A 91 14.82 -13.03 11.94
N VAL A 92 14.85 -11.74 12.32
CA VAL A 92 13.94 -11.16 13.31
C VAL A 92 12.66 -10.67 12.64
N LEU A 93 11.51 -11.00 13.22
CA LEU A 93 10.22 -10.41 12.84
C LEU A 93 10.18 -8.96 13.29
N VAL A 94 10.14 -8.05 12.32
CA VAL A 94 9.96 -6.61 12.52
C VAL A 94 8.50 -6.27 12.24
N GLN A 95 7.90 -5.45 13.10
CA GLN A 95 6.55 -4.91 12.93
C GLN A 95 6.64 -3.38 12.90
N HIS A 96 6.26 -2.80 11.77
CA HIS A 96 6.30 -1.37 11.54
C HIS A 96 4.89 -0.77 11.56
N PRO A 97 4.56 0.18 12.46
CA PRO A 97 3.27 0.85 12.45
C PRO A 97 3.01 1.56 11.11
N TYR A 98 1.79 1.39 10.59
CA TYR A 98 1.36 1.85 9.27
C TYR A 98 0.11 2.72 9.41
N MET A 99 0.07 3.86 8.72
CA MET A 99 -1.17 4.56 8.41
C MET A 99 -1.24 4.94 6.93
N GLY A 100 -2.42 4.82 6.33
CA GLY A 100 -2.64 5.10 4.91
C GLY A 100 -3.84 6.01 4.68
N ILE A 101 -3.76 6.82 3.62
CA ILE A 101 -4.92 7.50 3.05
C ILE A 101 -4.97 7.18 1.55
N ILE A 102 -6.08 6.61 1.11
CA ILE A 102 -6.28 6.15 -0.26
C ILE A 102 -7.47 6.88 -0.86
N ASP A 103 -7.23 7.60 -1.95
CA ASP A 103 -8.22 8.34 -2.74
C ASP A 103 -8.65 7.48 -3.94
N PHE A 104 -9.94 7.47 -4.23
CA PHE A 104 -10.55 6.69 -5.31
C PHE A 104 -11.23 7.59 -6.34
N GLY A 105 -11.11 7.25 -7.61
CA GLY A 105 -11.82 7.89 -8.71
C GLY A 105 -13.28 7.42 -8.83
N PRO A 106 -14.08 8.07 -9.69
CA PRO A 106 -15.48 7.69 -9.95
C PRO A 106 -15.64 6.26 -10.49
N ASP A 107 -14.60 5.70 -11.11
CA ASP A 107 -14.56 4.33 -11.62
C ASP A 107 -14.06 3.30 -10.60
N GLY A 108 -13.79 3.74 -9.36
CA GLY A 108 -13.34 2.90 -8.26
C GLY A 108 -11.84 2.60 -8.28
N ARG A 109 -11.06 3.21 -9.17
CA ARG A 109 -9.59 3.07 -9.17
C ARG A 109 -8.92 4.01 -8.17
N ILE A 110 -7.77 3.59 -7.66
CA ILE A 110 -6.94 4.39 -6.76
C ILE A 110 -6.29 5.52 -7.57
N THR A 111 -6.59 6.77 -7.22
CA THR A 111 -6.06 7.99 -7.86
C THR A 111 -5.01 8.67 -7.00
N GLY A 112 -5.01 8.40 -5.70
CA GLY A 112 -4.02 8.90 -4.75
C GLY A 112 -3.79 7.88 -3.64
N TRP A 113 -2.55 7.70 -3.23
CA TRP A 113 -2.22 6.90 -2.06
C TRP A 113 -1.08 7.57 -1.30
N ARG A 114 -1.26 7.78 0.00
CA ARG A 114 -0.26 8.35 0.91
C ARG A 114 -0.07 7.44 2.10
N ASP A 115 1.15 6.98 2.30
CA ASP A 115 1.53 6.23 3.49
C ASP A 115 2.34 7.08 4.47
N TYR A 116 1.97 6.93 5.74
CA TYR A 116 2.57 7.59 6.89
C TYR A 116 3.22 6.51 7.75
N PHE A 117 4.53 6.64 7.91
CA PHE A 117 5.39 5.69 8.61
C PHE A 117 6.38 6.43 9.49
N GLN A 118 6.86 5.77 10.53
CA GLN A 118 7.97 6.30 11.31
C GLN A 118 9.30 5.89 10.69
N MET A 119 9.95 6.82 9.98
CA MET A 119 11.31 6.57 9.51
C MET A 119 12.25 6.31 10.69
N GLN A 120 13.21 5.38 10.50
CA GLN A 120 14.14 4.91 11.54
C GLN A 120 13.42 4.23 12.71
N ASP A 121 12.60 3.22 12.40
CA ASP A 121 12.00 2.39 13.44
C ASP A 121 13.10 1.83 14.35
N PRO A 122 13.12 2.19 15.65
CA PRO A 122 14.12 1.68 16.58
C PRO A 122 14.08 0.14 16.71
N ASN A 123 13.00 -0.49 16.25
CA ASN A 123 12.82 -1.94 16.27
C ASN A 123 13.28 -2.64 14.98
N ALA A 124 13.60 -1.92 13.91
CA ALA A 124 13.97 -2.52 12.61
C ALA A 124 15.39 -3.11 12.57
N GLY A 125 16.18 -2.95 13.63
CA GLY A 125 17.61 -3.28 13.63
C GLY A 125 18.44 -2.28 12.81
N LYS A 126 19.76 -2.27 13.02
CA LYS A 126 20.69 -1.48 12.20
C LYS A 126 21.06 -2.21 10.93
#